data_AF-Q10YD7-F1
#
_entry.id   AF-Q10YD7-F1
#
_cell.length_a   1.000
_cell.length_b   1.000
_cell.length_c   1.000
_cell.angle_alpha   90.00
_cell.angle_beta   90.00
_cell.angle_gamma   90.00
#
_symmetry.space_group_name_H-M   'P 1'
#
loop_
_entity.id
_entity.type
_entity.pdbx_description
1 polymer ?
#
loop_
_entity_poly.entity_id
_entity_poly.type
_entity_poly.pdbx_seq_one_letter_code
_entity_poly.pdbx_strand_id
1 'polypeptide(L)'
;MNNITESLIFRVPLSPKSHALAENFAQQQLVKKRAKEVYLNTLAVHIGQDFLDGLGFETNLENADSFNAFLRMTEDVADVIIPNLGAVEFRRVLPGETGFFIPDFVRENRLVYVAVAFDESLDFGDILGFVCLSDLTESDGYIPLDILQPAENLLDYLMQLEAGRDFLLSDDSLAVEFRDVVGAETREKYLGFMAAALEAIYRQSPDDGGNWRAQGGNILAGDLPWVGKDAEERMVIASRERDEAEDPVVENKSVPRSTQKLAKRLLGKLKDIWE
;
A
#
# COMPACT_ATOMS: atom_id res chain seq x y z
N MET A 1 7.86 26.52 1.78
CA MET A 1 8.24 26.84 3.18
C MET A 1 8.31 25.51 3.90
N ASN A 2 9.42 25.23 4.58
CA ASN A 2 9.86 23.90 4.98
C ASN A 2 8.92 23.24 6.00
N ASN A 3 8.03 22.36 5.55
CA ASN A 3 7.23 21.51 6.44
C ASN A 3 8.04 20.34 7.05
N ILE A 4 9.20 20.01 6.48
CA ILE A 4 10.08 18.93 6.98
C ILE A 4 10.80 19.33 8.29
N THR A 5 10.87 20.63 8.62
CA THR A 5 11.68 21.09 9.77
C THR A 5 11.06 20.89 11.15
N GLU A 6 9.79 20.48 11.27
CA GLU A 6 9.13 20.21 12.57
C GLU A 6 8.64 18.76 12.75
N SER A 7 8.76 17.89 11.74
CA SER A 7 8.38 16.48 11.83
C SER A 7 9.48 15.61 12.44
N LEU A 8 9.09 14.59 13.21
CA LEU A 8 10.04 13.60 13.74
C LEU A 8 10.62 12.76 12.59
N ILE A 9 11.94 12.81 12.43
CA ILE A 9 12.66 11.92 11.53
C ILE A 9 13.06 10.67 12.33
N PHE A 10 12.64 9.49 11.85
CA PHE A 10 13.01 8.23 12.47
C PHE A 10 14.26 7.66 11.81
N ARG A 11 15.35 7.60 12.58
CA ARG A 11 16.61 7.01 12.14
C ARG A 11 16.68 5.54 12.52
N VAL A 12 16.78 4.68 11.53
CA VAL A 12 16.79 3.21 11.66
C VAL A 12 18.17 2.68 11.29
N PRO A 13 18.85 1.92 12.16
CA PRO A 13 20.15 1.34 11.86
C PRO A 13 20.04 0.18 10.88
N LEU A 14 20.97 0.08 9.94
CA LEU A 14 21.10 -1.06 9.05
C LEU A 14 22.07 -2.08 9.63
N SER A 15 21.64 -3.33 9.67
CA SER A 15 22.47 -4.41 10.20
C SER A 15 23.43 -4.95 9.13
N PRO A 16 24.56 -5.55 9.51
CA PRO A 16 25.42 -6.29 8.57
C PRO A 16 24.66 -7.40 7.80
N LYS A 17 23.60 -7.97 8.39
CA LYS A 17 22.75 -8.96 7.71
C LYS A 17 21.95 -8.32 6.58
N SER A 18 21.44 -7.11 6.78
CA SER A 18 20.71 -6.33 5.78
C SER A 18 21.61 -6.06 4.57
N HIS A 19 22.86 -5.65 4.79
CA HIS A 19 23.84 -5.49 3.71
C HIS A 19 24.15 -6.80 3.01
N ALA A 20 24.40 -7.89 3.76
CA ALA A 20 24.71 -9.18 3.15
C ALA A 20 23.58 -9.69 2.22
N LEU A 21 22.31 -9.49 2.62
CA LEU A 21 21.18 -9.84 1.77
C LEU A 21 21.08 -8.92 0.54
N ALA A 22 21.22 -7.60 0.74
CA ALA A 22 21.23 -6.63 -0.35
C ALA A 22 22.33 -6.92 -1.38
N GLU A 23 23.54 -7.29 -0.93
CA GLU A 23 24.64 -7.72 -1.80
C GLU A 23 24.29 -8.98 -2.59
N ASN A 24 23.70 -9.98 -1.91
CA ASN A 24 23.28 -11.22 -2.56
C ASN A 24 22.26 -10.93 -3.67
N PHE A 25 21.24 -10.13 -3.39
CA PHE A 25 20.20 -9.77 -4.36
C PHE A 25 20.73 -8.91 -5.50
N ALA A 26 21.67 -8.00 -5.22
CA ALA A 26 22.33 -7.19 -6.24
C ALA A 26 23.22 -8.02 -7.18
N GLN A 27 23.92 -9.04 -6.66
CA GLN A 27 24.78 -9.94 -7.46
C GLN A 27 23.98 -10.81 -8.44
N GLN A 28 22.69 -11.01 -8.20
CA GLN A 28 21.79 -11.70 -9.13
C GLN A 28 21.44 -10.84 -10.37
N GLN A 29 21.73 -9.54 -10.34
CA GLN A 29 21.36 -8.62 -11.42
C GLN A 29 22.45 -8.56 -12.51
N LEU A 30 22.02 -8.69 -13.76
CA LEU A 30 22.93 -8.63 -14.92
C LEU A 30 23.43 -7.21 -15.22
N VAL A 31 22.62 -6.21 -14.90
CA VAL A 31 22.89 -4.80 -15.23
C VAL A 31 23.34 -4.06 -13.97
N LYS A 32 24.52 -3.41 -14.04
CA LYS A 32 25.10 -2.67 -12.90
C LYS A 32 24.17 -1.62 -12.29
N LYS A 33 23.41 -0.91 -13.13
CA LYS A 33 22.42 0.07 -12.66
C LYS A 33 21.35 -0.61 -11.81
N ARG A 34 20.76 -1.69 -12.34
CA ARG A 34 19.76 -2.49 -11.64
C ARG A 34 20.28 -3.11 -10.34
N ALA A 35 21.52 -3.62 -10.35
CA ALA A 35 22.18 -4.12 -9.15
C ALA A 35 22.20 -3.10 -8.01
N LYS A 36 22.50 -1.82 -8.32
CA LYS A 36 22.49 -0.73 -7.35
C LYS A 36 21.07 -0.41 -6.85
N GLU A 37 20.08 -0.38 -7.74
CA GLU A 37 18.69 -0.15 -7.36
C GLU A 37 18.19 -1.25 -6.43
N VAL A 38 18.40 -2.52 -6.80
CA VAL A 38 18.03 -3.67 -5.97
C VAL A 38 18.74 -3.64 -4.62
N TYR A 39 20.03 -3.28 -4.59
CA TYR A 39 20.77 -3.12 -3.34
C TYR A 39 20.08 -2.12 -2.40
N LEU A 40 19.84 -0.90 -2.89
CA LEU A 40 19.24 0.16 -2.08
C LEU A 40 17.79 -0.12 -1.71
N ASN A 41 17.01 -0.75 -2.59
CA ASN A 41 15.64 -1.18 -2.28
C ASN A 41 15.62 -2.23 -1.18
N THR A 42 16.55 -3.20 -1.24
CA THR A 42 16.64 -4.23 -0.20
C THR A 42 16.99 -3.61 1.16
N LEU A 43 17.86 -2.59 1.19
CA LEU A 43 18.13 -1.83 2.41
C LEU A 43 16.89 -1.05 2.89
N ALA A 44 16.16 -0.41 1.98
CA ALA A 44 14.92 0.31 2.31
C ALA A 44 13.84 -0.63 2.89
N VAL A 45 13.72 -1.83 2.33
CA VAL A 45 12.83 -2.89 2.84
C VAL A 45 13.22 -3.31 4.26
N HIS A 46 14.51 -3.45 4.57
CA HIS A 46 14.96 -3.74 5.93
C HIS A 46 14.69 -2.60 6.91
N ILE A 47 14.93 -1.35 6.52
CA ILE A 47 14.54 -0.19 7.33
C ILE A 47 13.03 -0.20 7.59
N GLY A 48 12.25 -0.49 6.56
CA GLY A 48 10.80 -0.55 6.66
C GLY A 48 10.32 -1.67 7.58
N GLN A 49 10.92 -2.85 7.48
CA GLN A 49 10.66 -3.97 8.37
C GLN A 49 10.98 -3.59 9.83
N ASP A 50 12.20 -3.14 10.10
CA ASP A 50 12.63 -2.81 11.47
C ASP A 50 11.79 -1.66 12.06
N PHE A 51 11.36 -0.70 11.22
CA PHE A 51 10.46 0.37 11.62
C PHE A 51 9.07 -0.15 11.96
N LEU A 52 8.44 -0.94 11.08
CA LEU A 52 7.10 -1.50 11.30
C LEU A 52 7.07 -2.46 12.50
N ASP A 53 8.09 -3.29 12.64
CA ASP A 53 8.27 -4.18 13.80
C ASP A 53 8.42 -3.35 15.09
N GLY A 54 9.18 -2.24 15.04
CA GLY A 54 9.31 -1.28 16.14
C GLY A 54 8.02 -0.56 16.51
N LEU A 55 7.09 -0.43 15.54
CA LEU A 55 5.73 0.07 15.72
C LEU A 55 4.75 -1.02 16.22
N GLY A 56 5.18 -2.28 16.30
CA GLY A 56 4.36 -3.39 16.79
C GLY A 56 3.59 -4.15 15.71
N PHE A 57 3.84 -3.90 14.43
CA PHE A 57 3.26 -4.68 13.33
C PHE A 57 4.10 -5.92 13.05
N GLU A 58 3.43 -7.06 12.86
CA GLU A 58 4.08 -8.24 12.28
C GLU A 58 4.23 -8.05 10.77
N THR A 59 5.40 -8.40 10.24
CA THR A 59 5.74 -8.25 8.82
C THR A 59 5.99 -9.59 8.13
N ASN A 60 5.69 -9.68 6.83
CA ASN A 60 5.95 -10.87 6.02
C ASN A 60 6.70 -10.51 4.73
N LEU A 61 8.01 -10.71 4.75
CA LEU A 61 8.85 -10.47 3.59
C LEU A 61 8.82 -11.61 2.57
N GLU A 62 8.53 -12.84 2.96
CA GLU A 62 8.55 -13.99 2.04
C GLU A 62 7.55 -13.86 0.89
N ASN A 63 6.42 -13.20 1.16
CA ASN A 63 5.36 -12.95 0.18
C ASN A 63 5.50 -11.58 -0.53
N ALA A 64 6.49 -10.76 -0.17
CA ALA A 64 6.69 -9.44 -0.75
C ALA A 64 7.23 -9.52 -2.19
N ASP A 65 6.84 -8.56 -3.04
CA ASP A 65 7.31 -8.48 -4.42
C ASP A 65 8.84 -8.31 -4.47
N SER A 66 9.40 -7.58 -3.50
CA SER A 66 10.85 -7.39 -3.32
C SER A 66 11.62 -8.69 -3.05
N PHE A 67 10.98 -9.72 -2.48
CA PHE A 67 11.57 -11.03 -2.25
C PHE A 67 11.32 -12.01 -3.40
N ASN A 68 10.35 -11.73 -4.27
CA ASN A 68 10.16 -12.47 -5.51
C ASN A 68 11.33 -12.21 -6.49
N ALA A 69 12.04 -13.27 -6.89
CA ALA A 69 13.24 -13.13 -7.73
C ALA A 69 12.95 -12.54 -9.12
N PHE A 70 11.80 -12.86 -9.72
CA PHE A 70 11.41 -12.34 -11.02
C PHE A 70 11.05 -10.86 -10.92
N LEU A 71 10.16 -10.49 -9.99
CA LEU A 71 9.75 -9.09 -9.80
C LEU A 71 10.92 -8.21 -9.36
N ARG A 72 11.79 -8.69 -8.46
CA ARG A 72 13.01 -7.96 -8.10
C ARG A 72 13.94 -7.75 -9.30
N MET A 73 13.95 -8.63 -10.29
CA MET A 73 14.77 -8.47 -11.48
C MET A 73 14.18 -7.44 -12.46
N THR A 74 12.85 -7.43 -12.63
CA THR A 74 12.18 -6.62 -13.66
C THR A 74 11.60 -5.30 -13.16
N GLU A 75 11.17 -5.24 -11.90
CA GLU A 75 10.39 -4.14 -11.32
C GLU A 75 11.11 -3.43 -10.18
N ASP A 76 11.00 -2.10 -10.10
CA ASP A 76 11.59 -1.31 -9.02
C ASP A 76 10.75 -1.37 -7.73
N VAL A 77 10.68 -2.55 -7.12
CA VAL A 77 9.90 -2.88 -5.91
C VAL A 77 10.72 -2.78 -4.62
N ALA A 78 10.08 -2.33 -3.54
CA ALA A 78 10.65 -2.20 -2.20
C ALA A 78 9.57 -2.31 -1.11
N ASP A 79 8.70 -3.31 -1.22
CA ASP A 79 7.55 -3.49 -0.35
C ASP A 79 7.83 -4.34 0.90
N VAL A 80 7.11 -4.02 1.98
CA VAL A 80 6.95 -4.83 3.19
C VAL A 80 5.47 -5.11 3.38
N ILE A 81 5.10 -6.38 3.55
CA ILE A 81 3.70 -6.78 3.76
C ILE A 81 3.38 -6.81 5.25
N ILE A 82 2.26 -6.17 5.61
CA ILE A 82 1.57 -6.35 6.88
C ILE A 82 0.43 -7.36 6.64
N PRO A 83 0.51 -8.58 7.19
CA PRO A 83 -0.48 -9.62 6.96
C PRO A 83 -1.91 -9.15 7.24
N ASN A 84 -2.84 -9.55 6.36
CA ASN A 84 -4.26 -9.20 6.43
C ASN A 84 -4.58 -7.69 6.32
N LEU A 85 -3.57 -6.82 6.14
CA LEU A 85 -3.77 -5.38 5.95
C LEU A 85 -3.36 -4.93 4.54
N GLY A 86 -2.13 -5.23 4.13
CA GLY A 86 -1.61 -4.87 2.80
C GLY A 86 -0.12 -4.54 2.80
N ALA A 87 0.35 -3.98 1.71
CA ALA A 87 1.78 -3.69 1.51
C ALA A 87 2.09 -2.19 1.70
N VAL A 88 3.24 -1.91 2.33
CA VAL A 88 3.85 -0.59 2.46
C VAL A 88 5.08 -0.54 1.55
N GLU A 89 5.17 0.45 0.67
CA GLU A 89 6.29 0.59 -0.28
C GLU A 89 7.32 1.59 0.26
N PHE A 90 8.55 1.15 0.51
CA PHE A 90 9.64 1.98 1.03
C PHE A 90 10.53 2.50 -0.10
N ARG A 91 10.34 3.76 -0.48
CA ARG A 91 11.01 4.39 -1.62
C ARG A 91 12.29 5.09 -1.18
N ARG A 92 13.41 4.67 -1.77
CA ARG A 92 14.71 5.33 -1.59
C ARG A 92 14.68 6.77 -2.11
N VAL A 93 15.32 7.67 -1.38
CA VAL A 93 15.60 9.06 -1.77
C VAL A 93 17.12 9.24 -1.78
N LEU A 94 17.69 9.54 -2.93
CA LEU A 94 19.14 9.69 -3.08
C LEU A 94 19.60 11.07 -2.61
N PRO A 95 20.89 11.23 -2.25
CA PRO A 95 21.45 12.53 -1.87
C PRO A 95 21.19 13.61 -2.92
N GLY A 96 20.57 14.71 -2.49
CA GLY A 96 20.23 15.86 -3.34
C GLY A 96 18.90 15.74 -4.10
N GLU A 97 18.19 14.61 -3.99
CA GLU A 97 16.83 14.49 -4.53
C GLU A 97 15.81 15.20 -3.63
N THR A 98 14.81 15.81 -4.26
CA THR A 98 13.73 16.55 -3.59
C THR A 98 12.42 15.76 -3.53
N GLY A 99 12.48 14.46 -3.76
CA GLY A 99 11.33 13.59 -3.93
C GLY A 99 11.74 12.24 -4.51
N PHE A 100 10.78 11.35 -4.70
CA PHE A 100 11.00 10.01 -5.25
C PHE A 100 10.00 9.68 -6.36
N PHE A 101 10.34 8.69 -7.18
CA PHE A 101 9.44 8.18 -8.22
C PHE A 101 8.67 6.94 -7.74
N ILE A 102 7.39 6.85 -8.11
CA ILE A 102 6.54 5.66 -7.97
C ILE A 102 6.47 4.96 -9.33
N PRO A 103 7.11 3.78 -9.48
CA PRO A 103 7.01 2.95 -10.67
C PRO A 103 5.57 2.52 -10.93
N ASP A 104 5.18 2.44 -12.21
CA ASP A 104 3.82 2.08 -12.60
C ASP A 104 3.37 0.73 -12.03
N PHE A 105 4.29 -0.24 -11.94
CA PHE A 105 4.00 -1.56 -11.35
C PHE A 105 3.55 -1.49 -9.89
N VAL A 106 4.11 -0.58 -9.10
CA VAL A 106 3.81 -0.45 -7.66
C VAL A 106 2.79 0.64 -7.35
N ARG A 107 2.12 1.21 -8.37
CA ARG A 107 0.98 2.13 -8.18
C ARG A 107 -0.25 1.43 -7.64
N GLU A 108 -0.34 0.13 -7.89
CA GLU A 108 -1.43 -0.72 -7.46
C GLU A 108 -1.01 -1.53 -6.24
N ASN A 109 -1.97 -1.94 -5.42
CA ASN A 109 -1.75 -2.86 -4.30
C ASN A 109 -0.71 -2.37 -3.28
N ARG A 110 -0.64 -1.06 -3.03
CA ARG A 110 0.13 -0.44 -1.93
C ARG A 110 -0.80 0.43 -1.09
N LEU A 111 -0.71 0.34 0.23
CA LEU A 111 -1.49 1.20 1.12
C LEU A 111 -0.89 2.61 1.19
N VAL A 112 0.43 2.65 1.25
CA VAL A 112 1.24 3.84 1.53
C VAL A 112 2.62 3.72 0.89
N TYR A 113 3.20 4.87 0.56
CA TYR A 113 4.57 5.03 0.10
C TYR A 113 5.36 5.83 1.12
N VAL A 114 6.47 5.27 1.59
CA VAL A 114 7.31 5.85 2.64
C VAL A 114 8.65 6.27 2.06
N ALA A 115 9.05 7.51 2.28
CA ALA A 115 10.33 8.03 1.82
C ALA A 115 11.45 7.65 2.79
N VAL A 116 12.52 7.05 2.27
CA VAL A 116 13.70 6.62 3.03
C VAL A 116 14.94 7.27 2.45
N ALA A 117 15.59 8.16 3.20
CA ALA A 117 16.91 8.67 2.87
C ALA A 117 18.00 7.85 3.55
N PHE A 118 19.13 7.67 2.88
CA PHE A 118 20.28 6.98 3.47
C PHE A 118 21.40 7.96 3.81
N ASP A 119 22.19 7.63 4.83
CA ASP A 119 23.47 8.30 5.03
C ASP A 119 24.54 7.80 4.04
N GLU A 120 25.66 8.52 3.95
CA GLU A 120 26.70 8.22 2.94
C GLU A 120 27.35 6.84 3.13
N SER A 121 27.44 6.37 4.38
CA SER A 121 28.00 5.04 4.69
C SER A 121 26.98 3.91 4.54
N LEU A 122 25.69 4.24 4.36
CA LEU A 122 24.57 3.30 4.35
C LEU A 122 24.45 2.52 5.67
N ASP A 123 24.93 3.08 6.79
CA ASP A 123 24.79 2.47 8.10
C ASP A 123 23.41 2.74 8.71
N PHE A 124 22.73 3.77 8.22
CA PHE A 124 21.40 4.18 8.68
C PHE A 124 20.52 4.62 7.53
N GLY A 125 19.21 4.50 7.72
CA GLY A 125 18.22 5.22 6.94
C GLY A 125 17.31 6.06 7.81
N ASP A 126 16.91 7.20 7.27
CA ASP A 126 16.02 8.17 7.88
C ASP A 126 14.66 8.08 7.16
N ILE A 127 13.60 7.76 7.91
CA ILE A 127 12.21 7.84 7.40
C ILE A 127 11.78 9.30 7.45
N LEU A 128 11.51 9.85 6.27
CA LEU A 128 11.23 11.28 6.09
C LEU A 128 9.74 11.63 6.19
N GLY A 129 8.87 10.64 5.95
CA GLY A 129 7.42 10.82 5.86
C GLY A 129 6.79 9.86 4.87
N PHE A 130 5.48 9.98 4.67
CA PHE A 130 4.73 9.08 3.80
C PHE A 130 3.61 9.78 3.03
N VAL A 131 3.08 9.10 2.01
CA VAL A 131 1.86 9.48 1.31
C VAL A 131 0.95 8.26 1.16
N CYS A 132 -0.35 8.44 1.37
CA CYS A 132 -1.34 7.39 1.15
C CYS A 132 -1.65 7.26 -0.34
N LEU A 133 -1.89 6.04 -0.81
CA LEU A 133 -2.31 5.84 -2.20
C LEU A 133 -3.65 6.56 -2.52
N SER A 134 -4.51 6.81 -1.53
CA SER A 134 -5.76 7.58 -1.66
C SER A 134 -5.56 9.03 -2.05
N ASP A 135 -4.40 9.56 -1.71
CA ASP A 135 -4.07 10.97 -1.91
C ASP A 135 -3.35 11.18 -3.25
N LEU A 136 -3.08 10.10 -3.99
CA LEU A 136 -2.42 10.12 -5.29
C LEU A 136 -3.42 10.07 -6.43
N THR A 137 -3.07 10.72 -7.53
CA THR A 137 -3.74 10.65 -8.83
C THR A 137 -2.97 9.76 -9.79
N GLU A 138 -3.62 9.28 -10.86
CA GLU A 138 -2.98 8.48 -11.90
C GLU A 138 -1.77 9.18 -12.55
N SER A 139 -1.73 10.51 -12.53
CA SER A 139 -0.61 11.31 -13.07
C SER A 139 0.59 11.45 -12.13
N ASP A 140 0.48 11.06 -10.86
CA ASP A 140 1.52 11.31 -9.86
C ASP A 140 2.64 10.27 -9.95
N GLY A 141 3.56 10.45 -10.88
CA GLY A 141 4.78 9.61 -10.96
C GLY A 141 5.90 10.05 -10.04
N TYR A 142 6.04 11.36 -9.83
CA TYR A 142 7.07 11.91 -8.96
C TYR A 142 6.41 12.57 -7.75
N ILE A 143 6.82 12.16 -6.55
CA ILE A 143 6.29 12.61 -5.28
C ILE A 143 7.32 13.53 -4.62
N PRO A 144 7.05 14.84 -4.52
CA PRO A 144 7.89 15.78 -3.78
C PRO A 144 7.93 15.46 -2.28
N LEU A 145 9.07 15.72 -1.61
CA LEU A 145 9.17 15.49 -0.16
C LEU A 145 8.32 16.46 0.67
N ASP A 146 7.98 17.63 0.13
CA ASP A 146 7.25 18.67 0.86
C ASP A 146 5.74 18.41 0.98
N ILE A 147 5.23 17.42 0.26
CA ILE A 147 3.83 16.95 0.36
C ILE A 147 3.67 15.74 1.29
N LEU A 148 4.77 15.20 1.81
CA LEU A 148 4.70 14.03 2.69
C LEU A 148 4.03 14.37 4.01
N GLN A 149 3.22 13.44 4.48
CA GLN A 149 2.73 13.44 5.85
C GLN A 149 3.89 13.10 6.80
N PRO A 150 3.90 13.67 8.02
CA PRO A 150 4.91 13.37 9.04
C PRO A 150 4.99 11.87 9.32
N ALA A 151 6.19 11.33 9.48
CA ALA A 151 6.41 9.90 9.68
C ALA A 151 5.75 9.36 10.96
N GLU A 152 5.61 10.20 11.99
CA GLU A 152 4.99 9.85 13.27
C GLU A 152 3.50 9.52 13.14
N ASN A 153 2.81 10.05 12.12
CA ASN A 153 1.40 9.78 11.87
C ASN A 153 1.16 8.42 11.20
N LEU A 154 2.21 7.74 10.73
CA LEU A 154 2.07 6.47 10.02
C LEU A 154 1.54 5.36 10.94
N LEU A 155 1.95 5.35 12.21
CA LEU A 155 1.42 4.40 13.20
C LEU A 155 -0.09 4.56 13.36
N ASP A 156 -0.55 5.79 13.62
CA ASP A 156 -1.96 6.09 13.85
C ASP A 156 -2.79 5.69 12.63
N TYR A 157 -2.31 6.01 11.42
CA TYR A 157 -2.97 5.63 10.17
C TYR A 157 -3.09 4.12 10.01
N LEU A 158 -2.00 3.36 10.18
CA LEU A 158 -2.03 1.90 10.06
C LEU A 158 -2.93 1.25 11.11
N MET A 159 -2.93 1.76 12.35
CA MET A 159 -3.83 1.30 13.42
C MET A 159 -5.30 1.59 13.10
N GLN A 160 -5.63 2.73 12.49
CA GLN A 160 -6.99 3.03 12.03
C GLN A 160 -7.43 2.04 10.96
N LEU A 161 -6.57 1.73 9.99
CA LEU A 161 -6.86 0.73 8.97
C LEU A 161 -7.07 -0.66 9.60
N GLU A 162 -6.24 -0.99 10.60
CA GLU A 162 -6.33 -2.24 11.34
C GLU A 162 -7.67 -2.38 12.08
N ALA A 163 -8.06 -1.36 12.84
CA ALA A 163 -9.33 -1.34 13.56
C ALA A 163 -10.53 -1.41 12.62
N GLY A 164 -10.47 -0.72 11.47
CA GLY A 164 -11.50 -0.77 10.44
C GLY A 164 -11.63 -2.18 9.83
N ARG A 165 -10.50 -2.81 9.48
CA ARG A 165 -10.45 -4.20 9.00
C ARG A 165 -11.04 -5.17 10.03
N ASP A 166 -10.65 -5.06 11.29
CA ASP A 166 -11.09 -5.95 12.36
C ASP A 166 -12.60 -5.84 12.60
N PHE A 167 -13.13 -4.61 12.54
CA PHE A 167 -14.58 -4.41 12.57
C PHE A 167 -15.29 -5.14 11.42
N LEU A 168 -14.78 -5.07 10.18
CA LEU A 168 -15.39 -5.75 9.03
C LEU A 168 -15.38 -7.29 9.17
N LEU A 169 -14.53 -7.86 10.03
CA LEU A 169 -14.49 -9.28 10.37
C LEU A 169 -15.29 -9.64 11.64
N SER A 170 -15.71 -8.65 12.41
CA SER A 170 -16.40 -8.86 13.69
C SER A 170 -17.81 -9.48 13.56
N ASP A 171 -18.38 -9.88 14.68
CA ASP A 171 -19.76 -10.38 14.76
C ASP A 171 -20.83 -9.27 14.78
N ASP A 172 -20.43 -7.99 14.58
CA ASP A 172 -21.40 -6.91 14.44
C ASP A 172 -22.34 -7.18 13.26
N SER A 173 -23.64 -6.92 13.44
CA SER A 173 -24.66 -7.15 12.41
C SER A 173 -24.35 -6.47 11.07
N LEU A 174 -23.72 -5.29 11.06
CA LEU A 174 -23.31 -4.59 9.85
C LEU A 174 -22.12 -5.28 9.18
N ALA A 175 -21.18 -5.79 9.96
CA ALA A 175 -20.03 -6.53 9.46
C ALA A 175 -20.46 -7.88 8.89
N VAL A 176 -21.44 -8.55 9.50
CA VAL A 176 -22.08 -9.75 8.94
C VAL A 176 -22.76 -9.42 7.61
N GLU A 177 -23.57 -8.36 7.54
CA GLU A 177 -24.23 -7.93 6.30
C GLU A 177 -23.20 -7.57 5.20
N PHE A 178 -22.08 -6.93 5.57
CA PHE A 178 -20.95 -6.69 4.68
C PHE A 178 -20.37 -7.99 4.11
N ARG A 179 -20.17 -9.00 4.96
CA ARG A 179 -19.67 -10.32 4.53
C ARG A 179 -20.70 -11.11 3.70
N ASP A 180 -21.99 -10.82 3.81
CA ASP A 180 -22.97 -11.43 2.91
C ASP A 180 -22.94 -10.78 1.51
N VAL A 181 -22.54 -9.51 1.43
CA VAL A 181 -22.45 -8.74 0.18
C VAL A 181 -21.12 -8.93 -0.55
N VAL A 182 -20.01 -8.88 0.18
CA VAL A 182 -18.66 -9.00 -0.41
C VAL A 182 -18.23 -10.46 -0.38
N GLY A 183 -17.94 -11.05 -1.53
CA GLY A 183 -17.56 -12.47 -1.64
C GLY A 183 -16.31 -12.83 -0.82
N ALA A 184 -16.24 -14.09 -0.35
CA ALA A 184 -15.16 -14.57 0.51
C ALA A 184 -13.76 -14.41 -0.11
N GLU A 185 -13.61 -14.72 -1.39
CA GLU A 185 -12.36 -14.56 -2.16
C GLU A 185 -11.89 -13.10 -2.19
N THR A 186 -12.79 -12.17 -2.48
CA THR A 186 -12.50 -10.73 -2.49
C THR A 186 -12.07 -10.24 -1.12
N ARG A 187 -12.70 -10.73 -0.04
CA ARG A 187 -12.29 -10.38 1.33
C ARG A 187 -10.92 -10.93 1.67
N GLU A 188 -10.64 -12.19 1.36
CA GLU A 188 -9.35 -12.80 1.64
C GLU A 188 -8.19 -12.02 1.01
N LYS A 189 -8.42 -11.49 -0.20
CA LYS A 189 -7.38 -10.77 -0.94
C LYS A 189 -7.32 -9.26 -0.67
N TYR A 190 -8.46 -8.60 -0.45
CA TYR A 190 -8.53 -7.13 -0.50
C TYR A 190 -9.16 -6.46 0.73
N LEU A 191 -9.38 -7.18 1.83
CA LEU A 191 -10.06 -6.60 2.99
C LEU A 191 -9.38 -5.35 3.54
N GLY A 192 -8.06 -5.35 3.68
CA GLY A 192 -7.36 -4.17 4.18
C GLY A 192 -7.38 -2.99 3.18
N PHE A 193 -7.36 -3.26 1.87
CA PHE A 193 -7.60 -2.22 0.85
C PHE A 193 -9.03 -1.68 0.90
N MET A 194 -10.02 -2.51 1.21
CA MET A 194 -11.39 -2.04 1.45
C MET A 194 -11.46 -1.15 2.68
N ALA A 195 -10.78 -1.51 3.77
CA ALA A 195 -10.69 -0.66 4.96
C ALA A 195 -10.04 0.69 4.62
N ALA A 196 -8.93 0.70 3.86
CA ALA A 196 -8.26 1.91 3.40
C ALA A 196 -9.13 2.76 2.46
N ALA A 197 -9.88 2.14 1.55
CA ALA A 197 -10.78 2.88 0.67
C ALA A 197 -11.96 3.51 1.44
N LEU A 198 -12.50 2.79 2.43
CA LEU A 198 -13.55 3.33 3.30
C LEU A 198 -13.02 4.44 4.21
N GLU A 199 -11.80 4.29 4.75
CA GLU A 199 -11.11 5.34 5.52
C GLU A 199 -10.96 6.59 4.67
N ALA A 200 -10.48 6.45 3.43
CA ALA A 200 -10.29 7.58 2.53
C ALA A 200 -11.60 8.33 2.25
N ILE A 201 -12.70 7.60 2.01
CA ILE A 201 -14.03 8.19 1.83
C ILE A 201 -14.44 8.98 3.07
N TYR A 202 -14.22 8.42 4.27
CA TYR A 202 -14.53 9.11 5.51
C TYR A 202 -13.66 10.36 5.69
N ARG A 203 -12.34 10.24 5.62
CA ARG A 203 -11.39 11.35 5.81
C ARG A 203 -11.61 12.50 4.82
N GLN A 204 -11.91 12.20 3.56
CA GLN A 204 -12.18 13.21 2.53
C GLN A 204 -13.59 13.82 2.65
N SER A 205 -14.52 13.18 3.36
CA SER A 205 -15.91 13.60 3.45
C SER A 205 -16.58 13.17 4.77
N PRO A 206 -16.13 13.66 5.94
CA PRO A 206 -16.44 13.07 7.26
C PRO A 206 -17.90 13.20 7.72
N ASP A 207 -18.73 13.97 7.02
CA ASP A 207 -20.16 14.12 7.30
C ASP A 207 -21.04 14.05 6.03
N ASP A 208 -20.48 13.63 4.89
CA ASP A 208 -21.26 13.49 3.65
C ASP A 208 -21.84 12.07 3.51
N GLY A 209 -22.91 11.84 4.25
CA GLY A 209 -23.66 10.59 4.16
C GLY A 209 -24.31 10.34 2.78
N GLY A 210 -24.26 11.27 1.83
CA GLY A 210 -24.59 11.06 0.43
C GLY A 210 -23.43 10.41 -0.32
N ASN A 211 -22.23 10.99 -0.17
CA ASN A 211 -21.00 10.49 -0.77
C ASN A 211 -20.65 9.07 -0.27
N TRP A 212 -20.76 8.84 1.04
CA TRP A 212 -20.56 7.52 1.66
C TRP A 212 -21.40 6.42 1.02
N ARG A 213 -22.62 6.78 0.63
CA ARG A 213 -23.60 5.87 0.06
C ARG A 213 -23.19 5.45 -1.35
N ALA A 214 -22.73 6.42 -2.16
CA ALA A 214 -22.33 6.19 -3.53
C ALA A 214 -20.95 5.55 -3.62
N GLN A 215 -19.92 6.23 -3.10
CA GLN A 215 -18.53 5.74 -3.16
C GLN A 215 -18.34 4.45 -2.37
N GLY A 216 -18.84 4.38 -1.14
CA GLY A 216 -18.73 3.15 -0.35
C GLY A 216 -19.50 1.99 -0.97
N GLY A 217 -20.60 2.27 -1.68
CA GLY A 217 -21.34 1.26 -2.45
C GLY A 217 -20.48 0.63 -3.55
N ASN A 218 -19.66 1.43 -4.24
CA ASN A 218 -18.73 0.95 -5.26
C ASN A 218 -17.63 0.06 -4.65
N ILE A 219 -17.06 0.47 -3.51
CA ILE A 219 -16.07 -0.35 -2.77
C ILE A 219 -16.64 -1.73 -2.44
N LEU A 220 -17.86 -1.78 -1.89
CA LEU A 220 -18.54 -3.04 -1.56
C LEU A 220 -18.91 -3.88 -2.79
N ALA A 221 -19.00 -3.27 -3.98
CA ALA A 221 -19.20 -3.97 -5.24
C ALA A 221 -17.89 -4.48 -5.86
N GLY A 222 -16.75 -4.26 -5.20
CA GLY A 222 -15.42 -4.67 -5.68
C GLY A 222 -14.74 -3.65 -6.59
N ASP A 223 -15.33 -2.48 -6.79
CA ASP A 223 -14.70 -1.38 -7.54
C ASP A 223 -13.70 -0.68 -6.62
N LEU A 224 -12.50 -1.25 -6.52
CA LEU A 224 -11.37 -0.71 -5.78
C LEU A 224 -10.49 0.08 -6.77
N PRO A 225 -10.46 1.43 -6.71
CA PRO A 225 -9.65 2.27 -7.62
C PRO A 225 -8.14 1.98 -7.71
N TRP A 226 -7.61 1.15 -6.80
CA TRP A 226 -6.19 1.03 -6.42
C TRP A 226 -5.69 -0.40 -6.61
N VAL A 227 -6.61 -1.30 -6.95
CA VAL A 227 -6.34 -2.70 -7.24
C VAL A 227 -6.56 -2.84 -8.72
N GLY A 228 -5.50 -3.12 -9.48
CA GLY A 228 -5.64 -3.32 -10.92
C GLY A 228 -6.68 -4.40 -11.21
N LYS A 229 -7.58 -4.11 -12.15
CA LYS A 229 -8.53 -5.11 -12.69
C LYS A 229 -7.79 -6.33 -13.29
N ASP A 230 -6.50 -6.16 -13.61
CA ASP A 230 -5.66 -7.10 -14.35
C ASP A 230 -4.51 -7.71 -13.50
N ALA A 231 -4.45 -7.46 -12.18
CA ALA A 231 -3.35 -7.99 -11.36
C ALA A 231 -3.30 -9.55 -11.36
N GLU A 232 -4.46 -10.20 -11.52
CA GLU A 232 -4.53 -11.64 -11.78
C GLU A 232 -4.05 -12.03 -13.19
N GLU A 233 -4.33 -11.21 -14.20
CA GLU A 233 -3.87 -11.47 -15.58
C GLU A 233 -2.36 -11.29 -15.73
N ARG A 234 -1.73 -10.30 -15.08
CA ARG A 234 -0.27 -10.08 -15.15
C ARG A 234 0.52 -11.26 -14.60
N MET A 235 0.02 -11.92 -13.56
CA MET A 235 0.62 -13.13 -12.97
C MET A 235 0.39 -14.37 -13.85
N VAL A 236 -0.77 -14.44 -14.53
CA VAL A 236 -1.11 -15.50 -15.48
C VAL A 236 -0.34 -15.37 -16.81
N ILE A 237 -0.08 -14.16 -17.31
CA ILE A 237 0.69 -13.88 -18.53
C ILE A 237 2.13 -14.40 -18.40
N ALA A 238 2.74 -14.34 -17.21
CA ALA A 238 4.05 -14.93 -16.96
C ALA A 238 4.06 -16.48 -17.07
N SER A 239 2.89 -17.13 -17.08
CA SER A 239 2.72 -18.59 -17.17
C SER A 239 2.07 -19.07 -18.48
N ARG A 240 1.54 -18.17 -19.30
CA ARG A 240 0.81 -18.51 -20.54
C ARG A 240 1.46 -17.85 -21.76
N GLU A 241 2.46 -18.51 -22.31
CA GLU A 241 2.62 -18.44 -23.77
C GLU A 241 1.44 -19.19 -24.42
N ARG A 242 0.75 -18.50 -25.34
CA ARG A 242 -0.27 -18.99 -26.29
C ARG A 242 -1.60 -19.44 -25.67
N ASP A 243 -2.62 -18.57 -25.78
CA ASP A 243 -3.77 -18.80 -26.66
C ASP A 243 -4.71 -17.58 -26.63
N GLU A 244 -5.55 -17.50 -27.66
CA GLU A 244 -6.23 -16.33 -28.24
C GLU A 244 -7.11 -15.51 -27.29
N ALA A 245 -7.07 -14.19 -27.47
CA ALA A 245 -7.82 -13.19 -26.71
C ALA A 245 -9.23 -12.96 -27.29
N GLU A 246 -10.26 -13.11 -26.45
CA GLU A 246 -11.54 -12.42 -26.64
C GLU A 246 -11.73 -11.43 -25.47
N ASP A 247 -11.87 -10.14 -25.80
CA ASP A 247 -12.10 -9.08 -24.82
C ASP A 247 -13.50 -9.22 -24.17
N PRO A 248 -13.62 -9.25 -22.83
CA PRO A 248 -14.91 -9.28 -22.17
C PRO A 248 -15.59 -7.90 -22.20
N VAL A 249 -16.83 -7.88 -22.65
CA VAL A 249 -17.73 -6.71 -22.61
C VAL A 249 -18.09 -6.38 -21.16
N VAL A 250 -17.60 -5.26 -20.64
CA VAL A 250 -17.92 -4.78 -19.28
C VAL A 250 -19.33 -4.16 -19.27
N GLU A 251 -20.31 -4.93 -18.82
CA GLU A 251 -21.68 -4.47 -18.58
C GLU A 251 -21.70 -3.58 -17.31
N ASN A 252 -21.84 -2.26 -17.47
CA ASN A 252 -21.86 -1.30 -16.35
C ASN A 252 -23.19 -1.40 -15.56
N LYS A 253 -23.31 -2.40 -14.68
CA LYS A 253 -24.48 -2.57 -13.80
C LYS A 253 -24.38 -1.60 -12.62
N SER A 254 -25.39 -0.75 -12.49
CA SER A 254 -25.55 0.13 -11.32
C SER A 254 -25.55 -0.67 -10.02
N VAL A 255 -24.70 -0.29 -9.07
CA VAL A 255 -24.59 -0.92 -7.74
C VAL A 255 -25.96 -0.97 -7.06
N PRO A 256 -26.39 -2.13 -6.50
CA PRO A 256 -27.69 -2.25 -5.85
C PRO A 256 -27.92 -1.21 -4.75
N ARG A 257 -29.15 -0.66 -4.67
CA ARG A 257 -29.51 0.32 -3.63
C ARG A 257 -29.35 -0.23 -2.21
N SER A 258 -29.48 -1.54 -2.01
CA SER A 258 -29.22 -2.20 -0.72
C SER A 258 -27.74 -2.06 -0.32
N THR A 259 -26.82 -2.37 -1.24
CA THR A 259 -25.38 -2.23 -1.04
C THR A 259 -24.97 -0.80 -0.71
N GLN A 260 -25.52 0.19 -1.44
CA GLN A 260 -25.26 1.61 -1.14
C GLN A 260 -25.78 2.01 0.25
N LYS A 261 -26.95 1.52 0.66
CA LYS A 261 -27.51 1.77 2.00
C LYS A 261 -26.65 1.14 3.10
N LEU A 262 -26.15 -0.07 2.87
CA LEU A 262 -25.23 -0.75 3.77
C LEU A 262 -23.92 0.05 3.91
N ALA A 263 -23.32 0.48 2.80
CA ALA A 263 -22.09 1.28 2.81
C ALA A 263 -22.20 2.54 3.69
N LYS A 264 -23.30 3.29 3.58
CA LYS A 264 -23.53 4.45 4.47
C LYS A 264 -23.61 4.07 5.94
N ARG A 265 -24.25 2.96 6.29
CA ARG A 265 -24.37 2.49 7.69
C ARG A 265 -23.01 2.02 8.21
N LEU A 266 -22.24 1.31 7.39
CA LEU A 266 -20.87 0.88 7.69
C LEU A 266 -19.96 2.08 7.95
N LEU A 267 -19.93 3.07 7.05
CA LEU A 267 -19.11 4.28 7.22
C LEU A 267 -19.51 5.08 8.46
N GLY A 268 -20.80 5.11 8.80
CA GLY A 268 -21.24 5.70 10.07
C GLY A 268 -20.70 4.96 11.30
N LYS A 269 -20.56 3.64 11.24
CA LYS A 269 -20.01 2.83 12.34
C LYS A 269 -18.48 2.87 12.39
N LEU A 270 -17.83 2.89 11.23
CA LEU A 270 -16.37 3.01 11.08
C LEU A 270 -15.88 4.40 11.52
N LYS A 271 -16.66 5.46 11.28
CA LYS A 271 -16.43 6.79 11.85
C LYS A 271 -16.21 6.72 13.37
N ASP A 272 -17.13 6.06 14.09
CA ASP A 272 -17.03 5.91 15.55
C ASP A 272 -15.79 5.09 16.01
N ILE A 273 -15.16 4.34 15.11
CA ILE A 273 -13.96 3.52 15.38
C ILE A 273 -12.68 4.31 15.08
N TRP A 274 -12.73 5.23 14.12
CA TRP A 274 -11.57 6.04 13.69
C TRP A 274 -11.43 7.36 14.45
N GLU A 275 -12.49 7.84 15.12
CA GLU A 275 -12.47 8.98 16.06
C GLU A 275 -11.93 8.61 17.45
#